data_AF-A0A5C6VL52-F1
#
_entry.id   AF-A0A5C6VL52-F1
#
_cell.length_a   1.000
_cell.length_b   1.000
_cell.length_c   1.000
_cell.angle_alpha   90.00
_cell.angle_beta   90.00
_cell.angle_gamma   90.00
#
_symmetry.space_group_name_H-M   'P 1'
#
loop_
_entity.id
_entity.type
_entity.pdbx_description
1 polymer ?
#
loop_
_entity_poly.entity_id
_entity_poly.type
_entity_poly.pdbx_seq_one_letter_code
_entity_poly.pdbx_strand_id
1 'polypeptide(L)'
;MSRKVIGSRHQKRLEDFGLEGYKYQSANEAAMFAEAKRAIIAKEPIIFLGWRPHSMFTQFDLKFLEGQDNYFKKDNVYVISYKGIEEEFPEAYEILSNRSIDVSDLEEML
;
A
#
# COMPACT_ATOMS: atom_id res chain seq x y z
N MET A 1 20.28 12.61 13.13
CA MET A 1 19.20 11.63 12.86
C MET A 1 19.31 11.17 11.41
N SER A 2 19.30 9.85 11.14
CA SER A 2 19.36 9.34 9.75
C SER A 2 17.99 9.44 9.10
N ARG A 3 17.92 10.06 7.90
CA ARG A 3 16.69 10.13 7.08
C ARG A 3 16.38 8.74 6.49
N LYS A 4 15.16 8.24 6.67
CA LYS A 4 14.75 6.88 6.29
C LYS A 4 13.46 6.88 5.48
N VAL A 5 13.36 5.93 4.55
CA VAL A 5 12.12 5.58 3.83
C VAL A 5 11.79 4.13 4.16
N ILE A 6 10.55 3.82 4.51
CA ILE A 6 10.17 2.48 5.00
C ILE A 6 9.10 1.87 4.08
N GLY A 7 9.23 0.59 3.72
CA GLY A 7 8.22 -0.08 2.89
C GLY A 7 8.62 -1.46 2.37
N SER A 8 8.05 -1.85 1.20
CA SER A 8 8.36 -3.04 0.38
C SER A 8 9.32 -2.69 -0.79
N ARG A 9 10.18 -3.62 -1.22
CA ARG A 9 11.50 -3.35 -1.87
C ARG A 9 11.44 -2.40 -3.09
N HIS A 10 11.83 -1.12 -2.92
CA HIS A 10 11.92 -0.14 -4.02
C HIS A 10 13.09 0.85 -3.92
N GLN A 11 14.27 0.38 -3.52
CA GLN A 11 15.45 1.24 -3.30
C GLN A 11 15.87 2.06 -4.55
N LYS A 12 15.61 1.55 -5.76
CA LYS A 12 16.03 2.17 -7.03
C LYS A 12 15.24 3.43 -7.42
N ARG A 13 14.20 3.79 -6.66
CA ARG A 13 13.30 4.92 -6.99
C ARG A 13 13.53 6.17 -6.14
N LEU A 14 14.40 6.14 -5.12
CA LEU A 14 14.56 7.26 -4.19
C LEU A 14 15.10 8.54 -4.86
N GLU A 15 16.03 8.38 -5.80
CA GLU A 15 16.63 9.50 -6.55
C GLU A 15 15.57 10.23 -7.39
N ASP A 16 14.65 9.49 -8.00
CA ASP A 16 13.57 10.03 -8.82
C ASP A 16 12.60 10.94 -8.04
N PHE A 17 12.55 10.79 -6.71
CA PHE A 17 11.73 11.60 -5.81
C PHE A 17 12.51 12.71 -5.08
N GLY A 18 13.78 12.96 -5.45
CA GLY A 18 14.63 13.93 -4.76
C GLY A 18 14.92 13.54 -3.30
N LEU A 19 14.98 12.23 -3.04
CA LEU A 19 15.25 11.66 -1.71
C LEU A 19 16.71 11.22 -1.58
N GLU A 20 17.64 11.97 -2.18
CA GLU A 20 19.07 11.70 -2.04
C GLU A 20 19.49 11.79 -0.57
N GLY A 21 20.17 10.75 -0.08
CA GLY A 21 20.57 10.63 1.32
C GLY A 21 19.54 10.00 2.26
N TYR A 22 18.35 9.64 1.77
CA TYR A 22 17.46 8.73 2.50
C TYR A 22 17.92 7.29 2.33
N LYS A 23 17.83 6.50 3.41
CA LYS A 23 18.04 5.06 3.34
C LYS A 23 16.71 4.33 3.33
N TYR A 24 16.53 3.48 2.33
CA TYR A 24 15.42 2.56 2.30
C TYR A 24 15.59 1.47 3.37
N GLN A 25 14.59 1.29 4.23
CA GLN A 25 14.53 0.26 5.26
C GLN A 25 13.34 -0.65 4.94
N SER A 26 13.64 -1.90 4.59
CA SER A 26 12.59 -2.92 4.36
C SER A 26 11.87 -3.20 5.68
N ALA A 27 10.55 -3.20 5.66
CA ALA A 27 9.71 -3.56 6.80
C ALA A 27 8.47 -4.32 6.30
N ASN A 28 7.86 -5.10 7.19
CA ASN A 28 6.49 -5.55 6.96
C ASN A 28 5.51 -4.39 7.25
N GLU A 29 4.25 -4.56 6.86
CA GLU A 29 3.22 -3.53 7.00
C GLU A 29 3.04 -3.08 8.46
N ALA A 30 2.93 -4.02 9.39
CA ALA A 30 2.75 -3.71 10.82
C ALA A 30 3.92 -2.86 11.39
N ALA A 31 5.16 -3.19 11.03
CA ALA A 31 6.34 -2.45 11.48
C ALA A 31 6.45 -1.07 10.79
N MET A 32 6.11 -0.99 9.50
CA MET A 32 6.02 0.28 8.78
C MET A 32 4.99 1.21 9.42
N PHE A 33 3.80 0.69 9.73
CA PHE A 33 2.71 1.44 10.35
C PHE A 33 3.05 1.88 11.78
N ALA A 34 3.66 1.00 12.58
CA ALA A 34 4.11 1.35 13.92
C ALA A 34 5.12 2.50 13.90
N GLU A 35 6.06 2.50 12.94
CA GLU A 35 7.02 3.60 12.82
C GLU A 35 6.37 4.89 12.32
N ALA A 36 5.48 4.82 11.33
CA ALA A 36 4.72 5.98 10.87
C ALA A 36 3.93 6.62 12.02
N LYS A 37 3.23 5.80 12.82
CA LYS A 37 2.50 6.26 14.01
C LYS A 37 3.42 6.95 15.03
N ARG A 38 4.58 6.35 15.34
CA ARG A 38 5.55 6.96 16.27
C ARG A 38 6.02 8.32 15.78
N ALA A 39 6.43 8.41 14.51
CA ALA A 39 6.94 9.65 13.93
C ALA A 39 5.87 10.74 13.88
N ILE A 40 4.63 10.41 13.50
CA ILE A 40 3.50 11.35 13.47
C ILE A 40 3.21 11.90 14.88
N ILE A 41 3.14 11.04 15.90
CA ILE A 41 2.93 11.47 17.31
C ILE A 41 4.09 12.36 17.78
N ALA A 42 5.32 12.02 17.44
CA ALA A 42 6.52 12.80 17.76
C ALA A 42 6.66 14.08 16.90
N LYS A 43 5.79 14.29 15.91
CA LYS A 43 5.88 15.36 14.91
C LYS A 43 7.22 15.36 14.15
N GLU A 44 7.77 14.17 13.92
CA GLU A 44 8.99 13.96 13.16
C GLU A 44 8.67 13.69 11.67
N PRO A 45 9.49 14.20 10.73
CA PRO A 45 9.31 13.89 9.31
C PRO A 45 9.43 12.39 9.04
N ILE A 46 8.46 11.83 8.32
CA ILE A 46 8.45 10.43 7.90
C ILE A 46 8.01 10.30 6.44
N ILE A 47 8.65 9.37 5.73
CA ILE A 47 8.29 8.96 4.37
C ILE A 47 8.20 7.44 4.35
N PHE A 48 7.10 6.90 3.83
CA PHE A 48 6.86 5.46 3.74
C PHE A 48 5.97 5.15 2.53
N LEU A 49 5.92 3.88 2.14
CA LEU A 49 5.08 3.41 1.04
C LEU A 49 3.62 3.31 1.50
N GLY A 50 2.78 4.20 0.98
CA GLY A 50 1.32 4.14 1.13
C GLY A 50 0.65 3.69 -0.17
N TRP A 51 -0.52 3.07 -0.06
CA TRP A 51 -1.37 2.68 -1.20
C TRP A 51 -2.84 2.84 -0.83
N ARG A 52 -3.69 2.99 -1.85
CA ARG A 52 -5.14 2.96 -1.69
C ARG A 52 -5.73 1.72 -2.37
N PRO A 53 -6.78 1.10 -1.80
CA PRO A 53 -7.42 1.45 -0.52
C PRO A 53 -6.62 1.00 0.72
N HIS A 54 -6.59 1.81 1.78
CA HIS A 54 -6.03 1.45 3.10
C HIS A 54 -6.47 2.42 4.21
N SER A 55 -6.72 1.88 5.41
CA SER A 55 -7.05 2.61 6.65
C SER A 55 -6.00 3.61 7.16
N MET A 56 -4.79 3.67 6.60
CA MET A 56 -3.80 4.66 7.02
C MET A 56 -4.24 6.09 6.68
N PHE A 57 -5.01 6.26 5.61
CA PHE A 57 -5.50 7.56 5.15
C PHE A 57 -6.71 8.06 5.95
N THR A 58 -7.39 7.18 6.68
CA THR A 58 -8.45 7.57 7.64
C THR A 58 -7.87 7.86 9.02
N GLN A 59 -6.82 7.15 9.41
CA GLN A 59 -6.17 7.30 10.73
C GLN A 59 -5.20 8.49 10.81
N PHE A 60 -4.57 8.87 9.69
CA PHE A 60 -3.53 9.89 9.64
C PHE A 60 -3.79 10.90 8.52
N ASP A 61 -3.36 12.14 8.72
CA ASP A 61 -3.36 13.18 7.68
C ASP A 61 -2.15 12.97 6.73
N LEU A 62 -2.36 12.15 5.70
CA LEU A 62 -1.33 11.75 4.73
C LEU A 62 -1.61 12.35 3.36
N LYS A 63 -0.53 12.70 2.65
CA LYS A 63 -0.55 13.09 1.24
C LYS A 63 0.43 12.26 0.43
N PHE A 64 0.06 11.97 -0.82
CA PHE A 64 1.01 11.41 -1.77
C PHE A 64 2.04 12.46 -2.19
N LEU A 65 3.26 12.02 -2.47
CA LEU A 65 4.29 12.86 -3.08
C LEU A 65 4.00 13.02 -4.58
N GLU A 66 4.31 14.20 -5.11
CA GLU A 66 4.22 14.47 -6.55
C GLU A 66 5.26 13.66 -7.34
N GLY A 67 5.04 13.48 -8.64
CA GLY A 67 5.95 12.75 -9.53
C GLY A 67 5.82 11.22 -9.49
N GLN A 68 4.89 10.67 -8.70
CA GLN A 68 4.71 9.23 -8.57
C GLN A 68 4.07 8.54 -9.78
N ASP A 69 3.35 9.27 -10.63
CA ASP A 69 2.52 8.70 -11.71
C ASP A 69 3.33 7.96 -12.79
N ASN A 70 4.62 8.29 -12.93
CA ASN A 70 5.55 7.58 -13.81
C ASN A 70 5.87 6.15 -13.30
N TYR A 71 5.66 5.90 -12.00
CA TYR A 71 6.11 4.71 -11.29
C TYR A 71 4.98 3.89 -10.65
N PHE A 72 3.91 4.57 -10.23
CA PHE A 72 2.75 4.01 -9.55
C PHE A 72 1.51 4.40 -10.36
N LYS A 73 0.98 3.43 -11.11
CA LYS A 73 -0.23 3.59 -11.90
C LYS A 73 -1.41 3.00 -11.16
N LYS A 74 -2.60 3.51 -11.45
CA LYS A 74 -3.84 2.86 -11.02
C LYS A 74 -3.91 1.46 -11.64
N ASP A 75 -4.32 0.50 -10.82
CA ASP A 75 -4.51 -0.89 -11.23
C ASP A 75 -5.76 -1.44 -10.56
N ASN A 76 -6.22 -2.60 -11.01
CA ASN A 76 -7.35 -3.31 -10.44
C ASN A 76 -6.88 -4.47 -9.56
N VAL A 77 -7.70 -4.81 -8.57
CA VAL A 77 -7.53 -6.05 -7.80
C VAL A 77 -8.34 -7.14 -8.48
N TYR A 78 -7.69 -8.25 -8.80
CA TYR A 78 -8.33 -9.39 -9.45
C TYR A 78 -8.47 -10.56 -8.49
N VAL A 79 -9.61 -11.24 -8.55
CA VAL A 79 -9.81 -12.53 -7.89
C VAL A 79 -9.23 -13.61 -8.81
N ILE A 80 -8.25 -14.35 -8.32
CA ILE A 80 -7.63 -15.46 -9.05
C ILE A 80 -7.85 -16.77 -8.29
N SER A 81 -8.09 -17.84 -9.02
CA SER A 81 -8.32 -19.19 -8.50
C SER A 81 -7.46 -20.21 -9.25
N TYR A 82 -7.40 -21.44 -8.72
CA TYR A 82 -6.72 -22.54 -9.41
C TYR A 82 -7.57 -23.04 -10.59
N LYS A 83 -6.90 -23.59 -11.60
CA LYS A 83 -7.56 -24.18 -12.77
C LYS A 83 -8.35 -25.42 -12.36
N GLY A 84 -9.64 -25.49 -12.69
CA GLY A 84 -10.53 -26.59 -12.32
C GLY A 84 -11.59 -26.24 -11.27
N ILE A 85 -11.51 -25.04 -10.67
CA ILE A 85 -12.44 -24.63 -9.61
C ILE A 85 -13.89 -24.49 -10.12
N GLU A 86 -14.07 -24.16 -11.39
CA GLU A 86 -15.41 -24.00 -12.01
C GLU A 86 -16.14 -25.34 -12.06
N GLU A 87 -15.41 -26.41 -12.36
CA GLU A 87 -15.95 -27.76 -12.45
C GLU A 87 -16.10 -28.43 -11.07
N GLU A 88 -15.13 -28.21 -10.18
CA GLU A 88 -15.12 -28.84 -8.84
C GLU A 88 -16.06 -28.14 -7.85
N PHE A 89 -16.14 -26.80 -7.92
CA PHE A 89 -16.90 -25.95 -6.99
C PHE A 89 -17.63 -24.81 -7.73
N PRO A 90 -18.66 -25.12 -8.55
CA PRO A 90 -19.34 -24.14 -9.39
C PRO A 90 -19.96 -22.98 -8.61
N GLU A 91 -20.53 -23.25 -7.43
CA GLU A 91 -21.13 -22.21 -6.57
C GLU A 91 -20.08 -21.22 -6.04
N ALA A 92 -18.92 -21.72 -5.62
CA ALA A 92 -17.82 -20.88 -5.16
C ALA A 92 -17.24 -20.06 -6.33
N TYR A 93 -17.12 -20.67 -7.51
CA TYR A 93 -16.69 -19.99 -8.72
C TYR A 93 -17.63 -18.82 -9.10
N GLU A 94 -18.95 -19.03 -9.02
CA GLU A 94 -19.93 -17.98 -9.30
C GLU A 94 -19.80 -16.81 -8.32
N ILE A 95 -19.69 -17.10 -7.01
CA ILE A 95 -19.51 -16.08 -5.97
C ILE A 95 -18.22 -15.28 -6.22
N LEU A 96 -17.11 -15.96 -6.50
CA LEU A 96 -15.81 -15.32 -6.71
C LEU A 96 -15.77 -14.50 -8.01
N SER A 97 -16.42 -14.96 -9.07
CA SER A 97 -16.46 -14.28 -10.38
C SER A 97 -17.33 -13.03 -10.36
N ASN A 98 -18.42 -13.04 -9.59
CA ASN A 98 -19.34 -11.90 -9.47
C ASN A 98 -18.94 -10.91 -8.37
N ARG A 99 -17.85 -11.17 -7.64
CA ARG A 99 -17.41 -10.33 -6.53
C ARG A 99 -16.82 -9.01 -7.03
N SER A 100 -17.42 -7.91 -6.59
CA SER A 100 -16.89 -6.56 -6.70
C SER A 100 -17.10 -5.83 -5.38
N ILE A 101 -16.17 -4.95 -5.00
CA ILE A 101 -16.23 -4.17 -3.76
C ILE A 101 -15.80 -2.74 -4.12
N ASP A 102 -16.56 -1.75 -3.63
CA ASP A 102 -16.17 -0.36 -3.80
C ASP A 102 -14.90 -0.03 -3.01
N VAL A 103 -14.08 0.88 -3.54
CA VAL A 103 -12.82 1.27 -2.89
C VAL A 103 -13.10 1.90 -1.52
N SER A 104 -14.16 2.69 -1.37
CA SER A 104 -14.52 3.33 -0.10
C SER A 104 -14.93 2.31 0.96
N ASP A 105 -15.77 1.33 0.61
CA ASP A 105 -16.12 0.22 1.51
C ASP A 105 -14.88 -0.56 1.94
N LEU A 106 -13.94 -0.80 1.02
CA LEU A 106 -12.69 -1.48 1.34
C LEU A 106 -11.76 -0.65 2.25
N GLU A 107 -11.74 0.68 2.12
CA GLU A 107 -10.99 1.58 3.01
C GLU A 107 -11.54 1.57 4.45
N GLU A 108 -12.86 1.40 4.63
CA GLU A 108 -13.51 1.30 5.94
C GLU A 108 -13.31 -0.07 6.61
N MET A 109 -13.20 -1.14 5.82
CA MET A 109 -13.02 -2.51 6.34
C MET A 109 -11.58 -2.80 6.82
N LEU A 110 -10.58 -2.11 6.26
CA LEU A 110 -9.15 -2.27 6.56
C LEU A 110 -8.70 -1.50 7.80
#